data_AF-A0A847CPB7-F1
#
_entry.id   AF-A0A847CPB7-F1
#
_cell.length_a   1.000
_cell.length_b   1.000
_cell.length_c   1.000
_cell.angle_alpha   90.00
_cell.angle_beta   90.00
_cell.angle_gamma   90.00
#
_symmetry.space_group_name_H-M   'P 1'
#
loop_
_entity.id
_entity.type
_entity.pdbx_description
1 polymer ?
#
loop_
_entity_poly.entity_id
_entity_poly.type
_entity_poly.pdbx_seq_one_letter_code
_entity_poly.pdbx_strand_id
1 'polypeptide(L)' 'MWAQTIAHQRIGGSVADYTLPDLSYDYGALDPHISGKIMELHHSKHHAAYVGGVNLALEKLEEARANEA' A
#
# COMPACT_ATOMS: atom_id res chain seq x y z
N MET A 1 15.94 14.36 16.44
CA MET A 1 15.96 14.38 14.96
C MET A 1 15.68 12.96 14.58
N TRP A 2 14.51 12.56 14.07
CA TRP A 2 14.05 12.79 12.70
C TRP A 2 12.58 13.25 12.70
N ALA A 3 12.36 14.54 12.47
CA ALA A 3 11.08 15.06 12.06
C ALA A 3 10.98 14.87 10.54
N GLN A 4 9.99 14.13 10.07
CA GLN A 4 9.48 14.28 8.72
C GLN A 4 7.99 14.58 8.83
N THR A 5 7.72 15.88 8.76
CA THR A 5 6.41 16.46 8.52
C THR A 5 5.92 15.94 7.17
N ILE A 6 4.91 15.08 7.19
CA ILE A 6 4.14 14.79 5.98
C ILE A 6 3.30 16.05 5.69
N ALA A 7 3.86 16.93 4.86
CA ALA A 7 3.06 17.88 4.12
C ALA A 7 2.22 17.07 3.11
N HIS A 8 0.97 16.78 3.44
CA HIS A 8 -0.02 16.36 2.45
C HIS A 8 -0.34 17.58 1.56
N GLN A 9 0.50 17.82 0.55
CA GLN A 9 0.15 18.68 -0.57
C GLN A 9 -0.98 17.97 -1.33
N ARG A 10 -2.21 18.45 -1.17
CA ARG A 10 -3.36 18.01 -1.96
C ARG A 10 -3.14 18.48 -3.40
N ILE A 11 -2.51 17.63 -4.21
CA ILE A 11 -2.56 17.77 -5.66
C ILE A 11 -4.00 17.42 -6.05
N GLY A 12 -4.68 18.36 -6.71
CA GLY A 12 -6.10 18.25 -7.02
C GLY A 12 -6.45 16.97 -7.76
N GLY A 13 -7.56 16.35 -7.37
CA GLY A 13 -8.40 15.54 -8.25
C GLY A 13 -7.95 14.12 -8.58
N SER A 14 -6.92 13.53 -7.96
CA SER A 14 -6.68 12.09 -8.08
C SER A 14 -6.92 11.39 -6.74
N VAL A 15 -7.65 10.28 -6.80
CA VAL A 15 -7.70 9.27 -5.73
C VAL A 15 -6.24 8.95 -5.37
N ALA A 16 -5.91 8.89 -4.07
CA ALA A 16 -4.56 8.50 -3.65
C ALA A 16 -4.27 7.09 -4.20
N ASP A 17 -3.24 6.97 -5.05
CA ASP A 17 -2.85 5.69 -5.65
C ASP A 17 -1.72 5.08 -4.81
N TYR A 18 -2.07 4.13 -3.95
CA TYR A 18 -1.09 3.39 -3.19
C TYR A 18 -0.46 2.30 -4.05
N THR A 19 0.85 2.15 -3.95
CA THR A 19 1.62 1.13 -4.68
C THR A 19 2.22 0.12 -3.71
N LEU A 20 2.30 -1.15 -4.12
CA LEU A 20 3.04 -2.17 -3.39
C LEU A 20 4.55 -1.87 -3.51
N PRO A 21 5.25 -1.56 -2.41
CA PRO A 21 6.69 -1.30 -2.49
C PRO A 21 7.45 -2.58 -2.74
N ASP A 22 8.48 -2.52 -3.57
CA ASP A 22 9.42 -3.63 -3.72
C ASP A 22 10.18 -3.87 -2.42
N LEU A 23 10.52 -5.13 -2.16
CA LEU A 23 11.42 -5.49 -1.06
C LEU A 23 12.84 -5.05 -1.38
N SER A 24 13.55 -4.52 -0.38
CA SER A 24 14.97 -4.18 -0.49
C SER A 24 15.90 -5.39 -0.37
N TYR A 25 15.34 -6.59 -0.25
CA TYR A 25 16.06 -7.85 -0.08
C TYR A 25 15.26 -9.02 -0.70
N ASP A 26 15.99 -10.08 -1.06
CA ASP A 26 15.39 -11.31 -1.60
C ASP A 26 14.52 -12.03 -0.56
N TYR A 27 13.51 -12.78 -1.00
CA TYR A 27 12.57 -13.46 -0.09
C TYR A 27 13.25 -14.34 0.96
N GLY A 28 14.35 -15.01 0.63
CA GLY A 28 15.10 -15.88 1.55
C GLY A 28 16.12 -15.17 2.45
N ALA A 29 16.25 -13.84 2.40
CA ALA A 29 17.30 -13.12 3.13
C ALA A 29 17.17 -13.20 4.66
N LEU A 30 16.02 -13.65 5.17
CA LEU A 30 15.71 -13.75 6.60
C LEU A 30 15.71 -15.20 7.13
N ASP A 31 16.10 -16.17 6.31
CA ASP A 31 16.27 -17.55 6.73
C ASP A 31 17.43 -17.71 7.74
N PRO A 32 17.33 -18.60 8.75
CA PRO A 32 16.23 -19.57 8.98
C PRO A 32 15.09 -19.01 9.86
N HIS A 33 15.12 -17.73 10.20
CA HIS A 33 14.17 -17.15 11.16
C HIS A 33 12.80 -16.88 10.53
N ILE A 34 12.78 -16.48 9.26
CA ILE A 34 11.56 -16.32 8.46
C ILE A 34 11.80 -16.97 7.11
N SER A 35 11.00 -17.97 6.79
CA SER A 35 11.17 -18.70 5.53
C SER A 35 10.86 -17.84 4.33
N GLY A 36 11.64 -18.01 3.25
CA GLY A 36 11.38 -17.32 1.99
C GLY A 36 9.97 -17.56 1.44
N LYS A 37 9.37 -18.72 1.71
CA LYS A 37 7.98 -18.99 1.29
C LYS A 37 6.96 -18.13 2.03
N ILE A 38 7.18 -17.88 3.33
CA ILE A 38 6.34 -16.97 4.10
C ILE A 38 6.51 -15.54 3.60
N MET A 39 7.74 -15.10 3.33
CA MET A 39 7.99 -13.76 2.80
C MET A 39 7.33 -13.54 1.43
N GLU A 40 7.39 -14.52 0.53
CA GLU A 40 6.71 -14.48 -0.76
C GLU A 40 5.19 -14.35 -0.58
N LEU A 41 4.58 -15.18 0.28
CA LEU A 41 3.14 -15.14 0.54
C LEU A 41 2.73 -13.80 1.18
N HIS A 42 3.50 -13.33 2.16
CA HIS A 42 3.23 -12.10 2.87
C HIS A 42 3.27 -10.88 1.94
N HIS A 43 4.32 -10.76 1.13
CA HIS A 43 4.49 -9.64 0.22
C HIS A 43 3.53 -9.71 -0.99
N SER A 44 3.61 -10.80 -1.77
CA SER A 44 2.91 -10.87 -3.07
C SER A 44 1.41 -11.10 -2.97
N LYS A 45 0.90 -11.55 -1.81
CA LYS A 45 -0.54 -11.79 -1.60
C LYS A 45 -1.11 -10.86 -0.54
N HIS A 46 -0.64 -10.93 0.70
CA HIS A 46 -1.27 -10.20 1.80
C HIS A 46 -1.09 -8.68 1.67
N HIS A 47 0.14 -8.21 1.49
CA HIS A 47 0.40 -6.78 1.30
C HIS A 47 -0.24 -6.27 0.00
N ALA A 48 -0.09 -7.01 -1.11
CA ALA A 48 -0.74 -6.68 -2.38
C ALA A 48 -2.28 -6.53 -2.25
N ALA A 49 -2.93 -7.40 -1.48
CA ALA A 49 -4.37 -7.34 -1.23
C ALA A 49 -4.77 -6.09 -0.43
N TYR A 50 -3.98 -5.70 0.58
CA TYR A 50 -4.23 -4.46 1.33
C TYR A 50 -4.09 -3.22 0.45
N VAL A 51 -3.05 -3.15 -0.39
CA VAL A 51 -2.85 -2.05 -1.34
C VAL A 51 -4.02 -1.95 -2.32
N GLY A 52 -4.42 -3.06 -2.95
CA GLY A 52 -5.57 -3.06 -3.85
C GLY A 52 -6.88 -2.72 -3.13
N GLY A 53 -7.05 -3.20 -1.89
CA GLY A 53 -8.24 -2.94 -1.08
C GLY A 53 -8.41 -1.47 -0.69
N VAL A 54 -7.33 -0.77 -0.32
CA VAL A 54 -7.41 0.65 0.02
C VAL A 54 -7.71 1.50 -1.23
N ASN A 55 -7.08 1.19 -2.37
CA ASN A 55 -7.35 1.90 -3.63
C ASN A 55 -8.83 1.77 -4.03
N LEU A 56 -9.38 0.54 -3.97
CA LEU A 56 -10.79 0.29 -4.24
C LEU A 56 -11.73 1.01 -3.25
N ALA A 57 -11.38 1.04 -1.97
CA ALA A 57 -12.19 1.72 -0.96
C ALA A 57 -12.22 3.23 -1.19
N LEU A 58 -11.09 3.83 -1.59
CA LEU A 58 -11.01 5.25 -1.91
C LEU A 58 -11.75 5.60 -3.19
N GLU A 59 -11.66 4.77 -4.23
CA GLU A 59 -12.46 4.92 -5.46
C GLU A 59 -13.95 4.98 -5.15
N LYS A 60 -14.45 3.98 -4.39
CA LYS A 60 -15.87 3.94 -3.96
C LYS A 60 -16.28 5.13 -3.09
N LEU A 61 -15.38 5.61 -2.25
CA LEU A 61 -15.64 6.77 -1.41
C LEU A 61 -15.79 8.04 -2.23
N GLU A 62 -14.96 8.24 -3.26
CA GLU A 62 -15.07 9.37 -4.16
C GLU A 62 -16.33 9.28 -5.04
N GLU A 63 -16.68 8.09 -5.53
CA GLU A 63 -17.96 7.85 -6.22
C GLU A 63 -19.16 8.22 -5.35
N ALA A 64 -19.17 7.76 -4.09
CA ALA A 64 -20.26 8.08 -3.16
C ALA A 64 -20.38 9.59 -2.91
N ARG A 65 -19.26 10.29 -2.70
CA ARG A 65 -19.23 11.76 -2.51
C ARG A 65 -19.72 12.53 -3.73
N ALA A 66 -19.40 12.06 -4.92
CA ALA A 66 -19.86 12.69 -6.17
C ALA A 66 -21.36 12.50 -6.41
N ASN A 67 -21.94 11.40 -5.93
CA ASN A 67 -23.35 11.07 -6.11
C ASN A 67 -24.28 11.71 -5.05
N GLU A 68 -23.73 12.22 -3.95
CA GLU A 68 -24.46 12.97 -2.91
C GLU A 68 -24.47 14.50 -3.13
N ALA A 69 -23.76 14.99 -4.15
CA ALA A 69 -23.57 16.42 -4.46
C ALA A 69 -24.59 16.98 -5.46
#